data_AF-A0A367LTG3-F1
#
_entry.id   AF-A0A367LTG3-F1
#
_cell.length_a   1.000
_cell.length_b   1.000
_cell.length_c   1.000
_cell.angle_alpha   90.00
_cell.angle_beta   90.00
_cell.angle_gamma   90.00
#
_symmetry.space_group_name_H-M   'P 1'
#
loop_
_entity.id
_entity.type
_entity.pdbx_description
1 polymer ?
#
loop_
_entity_poly.entity_id
_entity_poly.type
_entity_poly.pdbx_seq_one_letter_code
_entity_poly.pdbx_strand_id
1 'polypeptide(L)'
;LLLALILWHGHVRNLRQQRKLELQRQELEEKNRQLEYLAGHDPLTGLFNRREFDQLVLMELARIARQPQPLSLLMVDLDHFK
;
A
#
# COMPACT_ATOMS: atom_id res chain seq x y z
N LEU A 1 12.60 40.70 -26.53
CA LEU A 1 11.94 40.98 -25.24
C LEU A 1 10.58 40.29 -25.12
N LEU A 2 9.62 40.51 -26.02
CA LEU A 2 8.29 39.85 -25.99
C LEU A 2 8.37 38.32 -26.10
N LEU A 3 9.16 37.77 -27.04
CA LEU A 3 9.40 36.33 -27.16
C LEU A 3 9.98 35.73 -25.87
N ALA A 4 10.95 36.40 -25.24
CA ALA A 4 11.53 35.96 -23.99
C ALA A 4 10.50 35.95 -22.85
N LEU A 5 9.61 36.94 -22.78
CA LEU A 5 8.52 36.98 -21.80
C LEU A 5 7.48 35.88 -22.04
N ILE A 6 7.13 35.60 -23.30
CA ILE A 6 6.19 34.52 -23.65
C ILE A 6 6.79 33.16 -23.28
N LEU A 7 8.06 32.92 -23.65
CA LEU A 7 8.77 31.69 -23.30
C LEU A 7 8.96 31.55 -21.79
N TRP A 8 9.31 32.63 -21.09
CA TRP A 8 9.40 32.65 -19.63
C TRP A 8 8.06 32.32 -18.97
N HIS A 9 6.98 32.96 -19.41
CA HIS A 9 5.64 32.70 -18.88
C HIS A 9 5.21 31.24 -19.13
N GLY A 10 5.46 30.71 -20.33
CA GLY A 10 5.22 29.31 -20.66
C GLY A 10 6.05 28.35 -19.79
N HIS A 11 7.34 28.65 -19.60
CA HIS A 11 8.23 27.86 -18.76
C HIS A 11 7.77 27.84 -17.30
N VAL A 12 7.43 29.00 -16.73
CA VAL A 12 6.89 29.10 -15.37
C VAL A 12 5.55 28.36 -15.24
N ARG A 13 4.67 28.44 -16.24
CA ARG A 13 3.41 27.68 -16.26
C ARG A 13 3.66 26.17 -16.27
N ASN A 14 4.58 25.71 -17.11
CA ASN A 14 4.95 24.29 -17.19
C ASN A 14 5.55 23.79 -15.87
N LEU A 15 6.43 24.57 -15.23
CA LEU A 15 6.99 24.23 -13.91
C LEU A 15 5.89 24.11 -12.83
N ARG A 16 4.90 25.01 -12.84
CA ARG A 16 3.76 24.93 -11.91
C ARG A 16 2.90 23.69 -12.18
N GLN A 17 2.67 23.35 -13.46
CA GLN A 17 1.92 22.16 -13.84
C GLN A 17 2.65 20.87 -13.45
N GLN A 18 3.97 20.80 -13.66
CA GLN A 18 4.78 19.66 -13.23
C GLN A 18 4.74 19.47 -11.72
N ARG A 19 4.92 20.53 -10.94
CA ARG A 19 4.80 20.46 -9.47
C ARG A 19 3.42 20.00 -9.02
N LYS A 20 2.36 20.51 -9.66
CA LYS A 20 0.99 20.08 -9.34
C LYS A 20 0.77 18.60 -9.63
N LEU A 21 1.24 18.11 -10.77
CA LEU A 21 1.16 16.69 -11.14
C LEU A 21 1.94 15.82 -10.16
N GLU A 22 3.12 16.26 -9.74
CA GLU A 22 3.95 15.55 -8.76
C GLU A 22 3.25 15.45 -7.39
N LEU A 23 2.67 16.55 -6.90
CA LEU A 23 1.90 16.54 -5.65
C LEU A 23 0.67 15.63 -5.73
N GLN A 24 -0.08 15.69 -6.84
CA GLN A 24 -1.24 14.82 -7.05
C GLN A 24 -0.82 13.34 -7.11
N ARG A 25 0.32 13.05 -7.73
CA ARG A 25 0.86 11.69 -7.78
C ARG A 25 1.24 11.20 -6.38
N GLN A 26 1.90 12.03 -5.59
CA GLN A 26 2.26 11.69 -4.20
C GLN A 26 1.01 11.41 -3.35
N GLU A 27 -0.02 12.25 -3.47
CA GLU A 27 -1.29 12.06 -2.76
C GLU A 27 -1.97 10.74 -3.17
N LEU A 28 -2.01 10.44 -4.48
CA LEU A 28 -2.55 9.17 -4.98
C LEU A 28 -1.76 7.96 -4.45
N GLU A 29 -0.43 8.03 -4.47
CA GLU A 29 0.43 6.97 -3.93
C GLU A 29 0.19 6.75 -2.43
N GLU A 30 0.02 7.82 -1.65
CA GLU A 30 -0.28 7.72 -0.23
C GLU A 30 -1.66 7.13 0.05
N LYS A 31 -2.68 7.55 -0.71
CA LYS A 31 -4.03 6.98 -0.61
C LYS A 31 -4.05 5.51 -1.00
N ASN A 32 -3.33 5.13 -2.04
CA ASN A 32 -3.21 3.72 -2.43
C ASN A 32 -2.53 2.89 -1.33
N ARG A 33 -1.43 3.37 -0.73
CA ARG A 33 -0.80 2.69 0.41
C ARG A 33 -1.76 2.51 1.59
N GLN A 34 -2.57 3.53 1.90
CA GLN A 34 -3.59 3.44 2.94
C GLN A 34 -4.66 2.39 2.60
N LEU A 35 -5.14 2.39 1.35
CA LEU A 35 -6.13 1.41 0.90
C LEU A 35 -5.58 -0.02 0.92
N GLU A 36 -4.34 -0.23 0.48
CA GLU A 36 -3.64 -1.51 0.55
C GLU A 36 -3.53 -2.01 1.99
N TYR A 37 -3.13 -1.12 2.92
CA TYR A 37 -3.08 -1.45 4.34
C TYR A 37 -4.45 -1.86 4.87
N LEU A 38 -5.49 -1.06 4.64
CA LEU A 38 -6.86 -1.34 5.10
C LEU A 38 -7.44 -2.61 4.46
N ALA A 39 -7.04 -2.94 3.24
CA ALA A 39 -7.47 -4.16 2.57
C ALA A 39 -6.82 -5.41 3.18
N GLY A 40 -5.60 -5.30 3.72
CA GLY A 40 -4.84 -6.40 4.31
C GLY A 40 -4.99 -6.54 5.84
N HIS A 41 -5.43 -5.50 6.55
CA HIS A 41 -5.40 -5.44 8.01
C HIS A 41 -6.79 -5.29 8.63
N ASP A 42 -6.96 -5.85 9.82
CA ASP A 42 -8.12 -5.63 10.65
C ASP A 42 -8.02 -4.24 11.33
N PRO A 43 -9.03 -3.36 11.22
CA PRO A 43 -8.95 -1.99 11.71
C PRO A 43 -8.94 -1.88 13.24
N LEU A 44 -9.43 -2.90 13.96
CA LEU A 44 -9.47 -2.88 15.43
C LEU A 44 -8.11 -3.24 16.03
N THR A 45 -7.43 -4.23 15.45
CA THR A 45 -6.19 -4.80 16.01
C THR A 45 -4.94 -4.37 15.26
N GLY A 46 -5.06 -3.92 14.01
CA GLY A 46 -3.93 -3.65 13.13
C GLY A 46 -3.17 -4.91 12.69
N LEU A 47 -3.65 -6.10 13.04
CA LEU A 47 -3.11 -7.37 12.55
C LEU A 47 -3.60 -7.62 11.12
N PHE A 48 -2.95 -8.56 10.42
CA PHE A 48 -3.50 -9.06 9.17
C PHE A 48 -4.92 -9.57 9.39
N ASN A 49 -5.82 -9.15 8.49
CA ASN A 49 -7.18 -9.66 8.51
C ASN A 49 -7.22 -11.12 8.05
N ARG A 50 -8.39 -11.73 8.19
CA ARG A 50 -8.56 -13.15 7.87
C ARG A 50 -8.18 -13.49 6.43
N ARG A 51 -8.53 -12.62 5.48
CA ARG A 51 -8.26 -12.83 4.05
C ARG A 51 -6.75 -12.86 3.78
N GLU A 52 -6.01 -11.89 4.32
CA GLU A 52 -4.56 -11.80 4.16
C GLU A 52 -3.86 -12.98 4.85
N PHE A 53 -4.31 -13.35 6.05
CA PHE A 53 -3.83 -14.54 6.75
C PHE A 53 -4.00 -15.81 5.91
N ASP A 54 -5.18 -16.06 5.35
CA ASP A 54 -5.45 -17.26 4.55
C ASP A 54 -4.55 -17.30 3.29
N GLN A 55 -4.29 -16.15 2.65
CA GLN A 55 -3.37 -16.05 1.52
C GLN A 55 -1.93 -16.39 1.91
N LEU A 56 -1.45 -15.85 3.03
CA LEU A 56 -0.11 -16.13 3.56
C LEU A 56 0.07 -17.61 3.90
N VAL A 57 -0.92 -18.23 4.53
CA VAL A 57 -0.90 -19.68 4.83
C VAL A 57 -0.80 -20.50 3.55
N LEU A 58 -1.59 -20.19 2.52
CA LEU A 58 -1.52 -20.90 1.24
C LEU A 58 -0.14 -20.77 0.57
N MET A 59 0.46 -19.58 0.63
CA MET A 59 1.81 -19.34 0.12
C MET A 59 2.86 -20.18 0.86
N GLU A 60 2.79 -20.24 2.19
CA GLU A 60 3.75 -21.00 3.00
C GLU A 60 3.57 -22.52 2.84
N LEU A 61 2.33 -23.00 2.74
CA LEU A 61 2.08 -24.41 2.41
C LEU A 61 2.67 -24.78 1.05
N ALA A 62 2.51 -23.92 0.04
CA ALA A 62 3.11 -24.13 -1.27
C ALA A 62 4.64 -24.08 -1.23
N ARG A 63 5.24 -23.24 -0.38
CA ARG A 63 6.69 -23.16 -0.17
C ARG A 63 7.22 -24.47 0.40
N ILE A 64 6.59 -24.99 1.46
CA ILE A 64 7.03 -26.21 2.14
C ILE A 64 6.81 -27.46 1.30
N ALA A 65 5.78 -27.46 0.44
CA ALA A 65 5.60 -28.53 -0.55
C ALA A 65 6.78 -28.64 -1.53
N ARG A 66 7.43 -27.51 -1.88
CA ARG A 66 8.62 -27.49 -2.74
C ARG A 66 9.91 -27.78 -1.98
N GLN A 67 10.01 -27.29 -0.76
CA GLN A 67 11.18 -27.44 0.10
C GLN A 67 10.73 -27.79 1.52
N PRO A 68 10.73 -29.08 1.90
CA PRO A 68 10.25 -29.51 3.20
C PRO A 68 10.99 -28.80 4.34
N GLN A 69 10.23 -28.09 5.16
CA GLN A 69 10.67 -27.43 6.37
C GLN A 69 9.57 -27.53 7.43
N PRO A 70 9.91 -27.59 8.74
CA PRO A 70 8.91 -27.58 9.79
C PRO A 70 8.06 -26.30 9.75
N LEU A 71 6.75 -26.43 9.92
CA LEU A 71 5.79 -25.34 10.04
C LEU A 71 4.97 -25.51 11.31
N SER A 72 4.76 -24.41 12.03
CA SER A 72 3.90 -24.35 13.21
C SER A 72 2.86 -23.26 13.01
N LEU A 73 1.63 -23.51 13.48
CA LEU A 73 0.55 -22.52 13.52
C LEU A 73 0.03 -22.43 14.95
N LEU A 74 -0.12 -21.20 15.45
CA LEU A 74 -0.76 -20.92 16.73
C LEU A 74 -2.13 -20.27 16.47
N MET A 75 -3.18 -20.85 17.03
CA MET A 75 -4.50 -20.24 17.09
C MET A 75 -4.75 -19.74 18.51
N VAL A 76 -5.11 -18.47 18.63
CA VAL A 76 -5.38 -17.82 19.90
C VAL A 76 -6.83 -17.35 19.87
N ASP A 77 -7.56 -17.65 20.95
CA ASP A 77 -8.91 -17.15 21.18
C ASP A 77 -8.97 -16.48 22.55
N LEU A 78 -9.85 -15.49 22.71
CA LEU A 78 -10.01 -14.80 24.00
C LEU A 78 -11.10 -15.48 24.81
N ASP A 79 -10.72 -16.08 25.94
CA ASP A 79 -11.68 -16.66 26.88
C ASP A 79 -12.63 -15.58 27.43
N HIS A 80 -13.92 -15.92 27.55
CA HIS A 80 -14.97 -15.06 28.11
C HIS A 80 -15.23 -13.72 27.38
N PHE A 81 -15.05 -13.67 26.06
CA PHE A 81 -15.42 -12.51 25.24
C PHE A 81 -16.97 -12.37 25.10
N LYS A 82 -17.62 -11.68 26.05
CA LYS A 82 -19.05 -11.29 26.00
C LYS A 82 -19.27 -9.89 26.56
#